data_AF-A0A8T4J7M9-F1
#
_entry.id   AF-A0A8T4J7M9-F1
#
_cell.length_a   1.000
_cell.length_b   1.000
_cell.length_c   1.000
_cell.angle_alpha   90.00
_cell.angle_beta   90.00
_cell.angle_gamma   90.00
#
_symmetry.space_group_name_H-M   'P 1'
#
loop_
_entity.id
_entity.type
_entity.pdbx_description
1 polymer ?
#
loop_
_entity_poly.entity_id
_entity_poly.type
_entity_poly.pdbx_seq_one_letter_code
_entity_poly.pdbx_strand_id
1 'polypeptide(L)' 'HGGCSYGGSRAYSSSAWRGSVRSWSSCDSPGHSLREIGLTSKKKGVPQVYVQIRCDADCAERTDAVLRSLKVSGS' A
#
# COMPACT_ATOMS: atom_id res chain seq x y z
N HIS A 1 4.14 -12.97 -2.54
CA HIS A 1 3.00 -13.07 -3.46
C HIS A 1 3.34 -14.12 -4.52
N GLY A 2 2.53 -15.18 -4.67
CA GLY A 2 2.78 -16.20 -5.70
C GLY A 2 2.70 -15.57 -7.10
N GLY A 3 3.60 -15.95 -8.01
CA GLY A 3 3.57 -15.45 -9.39
C GLY A 3 4.01 -13.99 -9.59
N CYS A 4 4.53 -13.30 -8.57
CA CYS A 4 5.04 -11.93 -8.71
C CYS A 4 6.53 -11.83 -8.36
N SER A 5 7.23 -10.90 -9.00
CA SER A 5 8.57 -10.47 -8.62
C SER A 5 8.50 -9.40 -7.53
N TYR A 6 9.32 -9.53 -6.48
CA TYR A 6 9.42 -8.52 -5.44
C TYR A 6 10.25 -7.33 -5.93
N GLY A 7 9.69 -6.12 -5.91
CA GLY A 7 10.32 -4.88 -6.34
C GLY A 7 10.99 -4.07 -5.21
N GLY A 8 10.88 -4.54 -3.97
CA GLY A 8 11.42 -3.85 -2.79
C GLY A 8 10.36 -3.19 -1.92
N SER A 9 10.82 -2.50 -0.89
CA SER A 9 9.97 -1.82 0.09
C SER A 9 10.48 -0.44 0.46
N ARG A 10 9.56 0.47 0.78
CA ARG A 10 9.88 1.76 1.38
C ARG A 10 9.04 2.03 2.61
N ALA A 11 9.55 2.87 3.50
CA ALA A 11 8.76 3.43 4.59
C ALA A 11 7.67 4.38 4.05
N TYR A 12 6.56 4.45 4.76
CA TYR A 12 5.50 5.43 4.56
C TYR A 12 5.17 6.11 5.88
N SER A 13 5.00 7.43 5.83
CA SER A 13 4.63 8.24 6.98
C SER A 13 3.82 9.43 6.51
N SER A 14 2.65 9.64 7.12
CA SER A 14 1.81 10.83 6.96
C SER A 14 1.38 11.36 8.32
N SER A 15 0.52 12.38 8.37
CA SER A 15 -0.06 12.86 9.64
C SER A 15 -0.90 11.79 10.34
N ALA A 16 -1.59 10.93 9.59
CA ALA A 16 -2.52 9.94 10.13
C ALA A 16 -1.93 8.53 10.28
N TRP A 17 -0.99 8.15 9.40
CA TRP A 17 -0.53 6.76 9.27
C TRP A 17 1.00 6.65 9.25
N ARG A 18 1.53 5.50 9.66
CA ARG A 18 2.91 5.07 9.40
C ARG A 18 2.93 3.61 8.98
N GLY A 19 3.91 3.20 8.20
CA GLY A 19 3.96 1.83 7.73
C GLY A 19 5.04 1.58 6.67
N SER A 20 4.85 0.51 5.91
CA SER A 20 5.72 0.15 4.80
C SER A 20 4.91 -0.16 3.56
N VAL A 21 5.35 0.36 2.41
CA VAL A 21 4.83 0.02 1.09
C VAL A 21 5.79 -0.97 0.46
N ARG A 22 5.31 -2.18 0.18
CA ARG A 22 6.00 -3.21 -0.60
C ARG A 22 5.51 -3.15 -2.03
N SER A 23 6.43 -3.40 -2.95
CA SER A 23 6.18 -3.39 -4.38
C SER A 23 6.35 -4.79 -4.95
N TRP A 24 5.47 -5.14 -5.87
CA TRP A 24 5.57 -6.35 -6.66
C TRP A 24 5.25 -6.03 -8.11
N SER A 25 5.84 -6.78 -9.03
CA SER A 25 5.62 -6.66 -10.48
C SER A 25 5.46 -8.04 -11.10
N SER A 26 5.06 -8.05 -12.38
CA SER A 26 4.95 -9.27 -13.18
C SER A 26 4.01 -10.30 -12.55
N CYS A 27 2.95 -9.83 -11.88
CA CYS A 27 1.97 -10.68 -11.23
C CYS A 27 1.06 -11.34 -12.27
N ASP A 28 1.21 -12.65 -12.49
CA ASP A 28 0.43 -13.50 -13.41
C ASP A 28 0.52 -13.14 -14.92
N SER A 29 0.81 -11.88 -15.28
CA SER A 29 1.11 -11.42 -16.64
C SER A 29 1.99 -10.14 -16.65
N PRO A 30 2.76 -9.88 -17.72
CA PRO A 30 3.58 -8.67 -17.84
C PRO A 30 2.70 -7.41 -17.79
N GLY A 31 3.11 -6.42 -16.98
CA GLY A 31 2.42 -5.13 -16.85
C GLY A 31 1.58 -4.98 -15.57
N HIS A 32 1.17 -6.08 -14.94
CA HIS A 32 0.44 -6.00 -13.68
C HIS A 32 1.41 -5.92 -12.50
N SER A 33 1.23 -4.88 -11.70
CA SER A 33 1.98 -4.63 -10.47
C SER A 33 1.05 -4.55 -9.28
N LEU A 34 1.62 -4.77 -8.11
CA LEU A 34 0.90 -4.76 -6.85
C LEU A 34 1.67 -3.92 -5.82
N ARG A 35 0.93 -3.14 -5.04
CA ARG A 35 1.43 -2.56 -3.81
C ARG A 35 0.75 -3.23 -2.62
N GLU A 36 1.56 -3.72 -1.69
CA GLU A 36 1.08 -4.23 -0.39
C GLU A 36 1.52 -3.27 0.69
N ILE A 37 0.61 -2.80 1.52
CA ILE A 37 0.87 -1.76 2.50
C ILE A 37 0.34 -2.20 3.86
N GLY A 38 1.23 -2.30 4.84
CA GLY A 38 0.87 -2.42 6.25
C GLY A 38 0.93 -1.06 6.92
N LEU A 39 -0.19 -0.60 7.50
CA LEU A 39 -0.30 0.71 8.15
C LEU A 39 -0.73 0.59 9.60
N THR A 40 -0.07 1.36 10.45
CA THR A 40 -0.48 1.64 11.82
C THR A 40 -0.93 3.09 11.91
N SER A 41 -2.10 3.31 12.50
CA SER A 41 -2.59 4.66 12.78
C SER A 41 -1.70 5.33 13.84
N LYS A 42 -1.46 6.63 13.66
CA LYS A 42 -0.84 7.49 14.68
C LYS A 42 -1.84 7.93 15.75
N LYS A 43 -3.14 7.85 15.47
CA LYS A 43 -4.22 8.10 16.44
C LYS A 43 -4.52 6.84 17.24
N LYS A 44 -4.56 6.95 18.58
CA LYS A 44 -4.94 5.87 19.49
C LYS A 44 -6.38 5.40 19.22
N GLY A 45 -6.63 4.10 19.39
CA GLY A 45 -7.95 3.49 19.21
C GLY A 45 -8.36 3.24 17.75
N VAL A 46 -7.54 3.65 16.77
CA VAL A 46 -7.76 3.31 15.36
C VAL A 46 -7.02 2.00 15.04
N PRO A 47 -7.67 1.01 14.42
CA PRO A 47 -7.04 -0.28 14.11
C PRO A 47 -5.91 -0.14 13.09
N GLN A 48 -5.01 -1.12 13.11
CA GLN A 48 -4.06 -1.31 12.01
C GLN A 48 -4.81 -1.73 10.76
N VAL A 49 -4.33 -1.32 9.60
CA VAL A 49 -4.94 -1.66 8.32
C VAL A 49 -3.92 -2.21 7.35
N TYR A 50 -4.38 -3.19 6.58
CA TYR A 50 -3.67 -3.73 5.44
C TYR A 50 -4.36 -3.25 4.17
N VAL A 51 -3.60 -2.68 3.24
CA VAL A 51 -4.11 -2.17 1.97
C VAL A 51 -3.37 -2.88 0.84
N GLN A 52 -4.12 -3.31 -0.16
CA GLN A 52 -3.59 -3.91 -1.37
C GLN A 52 -4.11 -3.15 -2.58
N ILE A 53 -3.20 -2.63 -3.42
CA ILE A 53 -3.53 -1.88 -4.64
C ILE A 53 -2.99 -2.64 -5.84
N ARG A 54 -3.89 -3.06 -6.75
CA ARG A 54 -3.55 -3.66 -8.04
C ARG A 54 -3.44 -2.56 -9.09
N CYS A 55 -2.41 -2.64 -9.91
CA CYS A 55 -2.07 -1.60 -10.86
C CYS A 55 -1.70 -2.20 -12.22
N ASP A 56 -2.34 -1.72 -13.28
CA ASP A 56 -2.06 -2.16 -14.66
C ASP A 56 -0.88 -1.41 -15.30
N ALA A 57 -0.28 -0.46 -14.58
CA ALA A 57 0.94 0.26 -14.91
C ALA A 57 1.60 0.75 -13.60
N ASP A 58 2.76 1.43 -13.67
CA ASP A 58 3.34 2.02 -12.46
C ASP A 58 2.37 3.03 -11.83
N CYS A 59 2.13 2.84 -10.53
CA CYS A 59 1.12 3.55 -9.76
C CYS A 59 1.69 4.10 -8.45
N ALA A 60 3.01 4.31 -8.36
CA ALA A 60 3.66 4.80 -7.14
C ALA A 60 3.01 6.10 -6.60
N GLU A 61 2.82 7.11 -7.45
CA GLU A 61 2.21 8.38 -7.05
C GLU A 61 0.73 8.22 -6.67
N ARG A 62 -0.02 7.41 -7.42
CA ARG A 62 -1.43 7.09 -7.13
C ARG A 62 -1.56 6.36 -5.80
N THR A 63 -0.62 5.48 -5.48
CA THR A 63 -0.55 4.79 -4.18
C THR A 63 -0.43 5.82 -3.06
N ASP A 64 0.49 6.78 -3.15
CA ASP A 64 0.61 7.81 -2.12
C ASP A 64 -0.62 8.70 -2.02
N ALA A 65 -1.29 9.01 -3.14
CA ALA A 65 -2.56 9.74 -3.12
C ALA A 65 -3.65 8.97 -2.37
N VAL A 66 -3.82 7.67 -2.65
CA VAL A 66 -4.75 6.79 -1.94
C VAL A 66 -4.41 6.76 -0.44
N LEU A 67 -3.15 6.52 -0.08
CA LEU A 67 -2.72 6.44 1.32
C LEU A 67 -2.88 7.77 2.08
N ARG A 68 -2.76 8.92 1.40
CA ARG A 68 -3.02 10.25 1.99
C ARG A 68 -4.51 10.47 2.23
N SER A 69 -5.37 9.97 1.34
CA SER A 69 -6.83 10.08 1.47
C SER A 69 -7.46 9.05 2.41
N LEU A 70 -6.69 8.03 2.84
CA LEU A 70 -7.21 6.91 3.61
C LEU A 70 -7.75 7.38 4.97
N LYS A 71 -9.06 7.23 5.14
CA LYS A 71 -9.78 7.43 6.39
C LYS A 71 -10.43 6.12 6.80
N VAL A 72 -10.27 5.75 8.06
CA VAL A 72 -10.93 4.61 8.67
C VAL A 72 -11.83 5.16 9.77
N SER A 73 -13.13 5.00 9.58
CA SER A 73 -14.14 5.30 10.59
C SER A 73 -14.64 3.98 11.16
N GLY A 74 -14.73 3.89 12.49
CA GLY A 74 -15.45 2.83 13.18
C GLY A 74 -16.86 3.30 13.53
N SER A 75 -17.81 2.37 13.49
CA SER A 75 -19.18 2.53 13.95
C SER A 75 -19.27 2.69 15.47
#